data_AF-A0A972V4F6-F1
#
_entry.id   AF-A0A972V4F6-F1
#
_cell.length_a   1.000
_cell.length_b   1.000
_cell.length_c   1.000
_cell.angle_alpha   90.00
_cell.angle_beta   90.00
_cell.angle_gamma   90.00
#
_symmetry.space_group_name_H-M   'P 1'
#
loop_
_entity.id
_entity.type
_entity.pdbx_description
1 polymer ?
#
loop_
_entity_poly.entity_id
_entity_poly.type
_entity_poly.pdbx_seq_one_letter_code
_entity_poly.pdbx_strand_id
1 'polypeptide(L)'
;GIIAMDGDGPVSGRLRETGLLIASRDSVAVDSVFLRLIGVDPSDNLTTREAGKRGLGEIDLNEIEILGEGLKENSIKDFKLPPSKVFMNLPSGPIKILARFKKFGPYINERLCKKCRICVESCPVDAITVTDTKSVIGRRKCIRCMCCHEVCPYNAVELKRNILARIFGL
;
A
#
# COMPACT_ATOMS: atom_id res chain seq x y z
N GLY A 1 -1.52 15.98 -0.64
CA GLY A 1 -2.74 16.36 0.11
C GLY A 1 -2.30 16.96 1.43
N ILE A 2 -2.93 18.06 1.86
CA ILE A 2 -2.47 18.88 3.02
C ILE A 2 -2.19 18.01 4.25
N ILE A 3 -3.08 17.06 4.55
CA ILE A 3 -2.87 15.98 5.50
C ILE A 3 -2.84 14.66 4.72
N ALA A 4 -1.81 13.85 4.93
CA ALA A 4 -1.61 12.53 4.34
C ALA A 4 -1.51 11.46 5.43
N MET A 5 -1.32 10.21 5.01
CA MET A 5 -1.05 9.08 5.90
C MET A 5 0.17 8.30 5.45
N ASP A 6 1.03 7.95 6.40
CA ASP A 6 2.21 7.13 6.17
C ASP A 6 2.20 5.87 7.06
N GLY A 7 3.13 4.94 6.82
CA GLY A 7 3.19 3.64 7.48
C GLY A 7 2.16 2.65 6.94
N ASP A 8 1.36 2.04 7.82
CA ASP A 8 0.32 1.05 7.48
C ASP A 8 -1.02 1.71 7.12
N GLY A 9 -0.98 2.89 6.49
CA GLY A 9 -2.17 3.55 5.94
C GLY A 9 -2.92 2.71 4.90
N PRO A 10 -4.13 3.10 4.50
CA PRO A 10 -4.79 4.39 4.75
C PRO A 10 -5.69 4.44 6.00
N VAL A 11 -5.86 3.38 6.78
CA VAL A 11 -6.68 3.45 8.03
C VAL A 11 -5.87 3.21 9.30
N SER A 12 -4.84 2.36 9.22
CA SER A 12 -3.95 2.07 10.35
C SER A 12 -2.65 2.88 10.32
N GLY A 13 -2.59 3.90 9.47
CA GLY A 13 -1.39 4.72 9.25
C GLY A 13 -1.23 5.83 10.28
N ARG A 14 -0.05 6.46 10.29
CA ARG A 14 0.22 7.68 11.05
C ARG A 14 -0.17 8.89 10.19
N LEU A 15 -0.98 9.79 10.75
CA LEU A 15 -1.28 11.08 10.10
C LEU A 15 0.00 11.88 9.92
N ARG A 16 0.16 12.48 8.74
CA ARG A 16 1.29 13.33 8.39
C ARG A 16 0.80 14.61 7.76
N GLU A 17 1.05 15.73 8.42
CA GLU A 17 0.90 17.05 7.78
C GLU A 17 1.99 17.19 6.73
N THR A 18 1.59 17.33 5.47
CA THR A 18 2.51 17.57 4.36
C THR A 18 2.44 19.01 3.89
N GLY A 19 1.27 19.67 4.03
CA GLY A 19 1.04 21.02 3.53
C GLY A 19 0.94 21.11 2.00
N LEU A 20 0.97 19.98 1.28
CA LEU A 20 1.10 19.99 -0.18
C LEU A 20 -0.23 19.76 -0.90
N LEU A 21 -0.46 20.59 -1.92
CA LEU A 21 -1.43 20.36 -2.97
C LEU A 21 -0.67 20.07 -4.27
N ILE A 22 -0.96 18.94 -4.91
CA ILE A 22 -0.36 18.54 -6.19
C ILE A 22 -1.52 18.34 -7.15
N ALA A 23 -1.45 18.96 -8.33
CA ALA A 23 -2.48 18.85 -9.35
C ALA A 23 -1.83 18.88 -10.74
N SER A 24 -2.36 18.07 -11.65
CA SER A 24 -2.01 18.05 -13.06
C SER A 24 -3.16 17.47 -13.87
N ARG A 25 -3.12 17.68 -15.19
CA ARG A 25 -3.98 16.95 -16.14
C ARG A 25 -3.46 15.54 -16.42
N ASP A 26 -2.21 15.26 -16.05
CA ASP A 26 -1.60 13.93 -16.10
C ASP A 26 -1.57 13.33 -14.70
N SER A 27 -2.33 12.26 -14.48
CA SER A 27 -2.39 11.55 -13.19
C SER A 27 -1.10 10.81 -12.84
N VAL A 28 -0.36 10.31 -13.84
CA VAL A 28 0.89 9.59 -13.61
C VAL A 28 1.99 10.57 -13.18
N ALA A 29 1.98 11.78 -13.74
CA ALA A 29 2.89 12.85 -13.31
C ALA A 29 2.62 13.25 -11.84
N VAL A 30 1.36 13.31 -11.39
CA VAL A 30 1.02 13.56 -9.98
C VAL A 30 1.63 12.50 -9.06
N ASP A 31 1.46 11.23 -9.40
CA ASP A 31 2.01 10.12 -8.62
C ASP A 31 3.55 10.16 -8.60
N SER A 32 4.17 10.43 -9.75
CA SER A 32 5.62 10.51 -9.90
C SER A 32 6.24 11.64 -9.07
N VAL A 33 5.61 12.81 -9.10
CA VAL A 33 6.00 13.96 -8.27
C VAL A 33 5.84 13.63 -6.78
N PHE A 34 4.71 13.05 -6.37
CA PHE A 34 4.50 12.68 -4.97
C PHE A 34 5.50 11.64 -4.47
N LEU A 35 5.78 10.60 -5.26
CA LEU A 35 6.78 9.58 -4.94
C LEU A 35 8.16 10.20 -4.70
N ARG A 36 8.55 11.16 -5.53
CA ARG A 36 9.83 11.85 -5.38
C ARG A 36 9.88 12.75 -4.16
N LEU A 37 8.78 13.42 -3.82
CA LEU A 37 8.67 14.20 -2.58
C LEU A 37 8.86 13.36 -1.32
N ILE A 38 8.42 12.09 -1.33
CA ILE A 38 8.63 11.14 -0.21
C ILE A 38 9.92 10.31 -0.33
N GLY A 39 10.82 10.65 -1.25
CA GLY A 39 12.11 9.99 -1.42
C GLY A 39 12.05 8.60 -2.06
N VAL A 40 11.07 8.36 -2.94
CA VAL A 40 10.90 7.12 -3.71
C VAL A 40 11.08 7.42 -5.20
N ASP A 41 11.83 6.58 -5.90
CA ASP A 41 11.91 6.66 -7.37
C ASP A 41 10.58 6.19 -7.99
N PRO A 42 9.97 6.93 -8.93
CA PRO A 42 8.76 6.52 -9.63
C PRO A 42 8.86 5.12 -10.26
N SER A 43 10.05 4.74 -10.70
CA SER A 43 10.33 3.42 -11.30
C SER A 43 10.31 2.27 -10.29
N ASP A 44 10.51 2.56 -9.01
CA ASP A 44 10.40 1.55 -7.95
C ASP A 44 8.94 1.23 -7.63
N ASN A 45 8.01 2.16 -7.86
CA ASN A 45 6.59 1.93 -7.65
C ASN A 45 6.00 1.13 -8.83
N LEU A 46 5.48 -0.06 -8.56
CA LEU A 46 5.03 -0.99 -9.60
C LEU A 46 3.94 -0.43 -10.51
N THR A 47 2.96 0.30 -9.95
CA THR A 47 1.83 0.85 -10.71
C THR A 47 2.26 2.02 -11.56
N THR A 48 3.06 2.93 -10.99
CA THR A 48 3.59 4.11 -11.70
C THR A 48 4.52 3.68 -12.83
N ARG A 49 5.46 2.76 -12.57
CA ARG A 49 6.33 2.19 -13.60
C ARG A 49 5.54 1.55 -14.74
N GLU A 50 4.50 0.78 -14.42
CA GLU A 50 3.68 0.12 -15.45
C GLU A 50 2.85 1.13 -16.25
N ALA A 51 2.36 2.19 -15.61
CA ALA A 51 1.65 3.27 -16.30
C ALA A 51 2.56 3.99 -17.30
N GLY A 52 3.79 4.35 -16.89
CA GLY A 52 4.79 4.94 -17.78
C GLY A 52 5.14 4.02 -18.97
N LYS A 53 5.34 2.72 -18.72
CA LYS A 53 5.59 1.73 -19.79
C LYS A 53 4.46 1.64 -20.83
N ARG A 54 3.23 1.91 -20.41
CA ARG A 54 2.05 1.92 -21.29
C ARG A 54 1.79 3.28 -21.94
N GLY A 55 2.60 4.29 -21.65
CA GLY A 55 2.42 5.66 -22.13
C GLY A 55 1.14 6.31 -21.60
N LEU A 56 0.70 5.95 -20.39
CA LEU A 56 -0.51 6.51 -19.77
C LEU A 56 -0.27 7.87 -19.11
N GLY A 57 0.98 8.34 -19.10
CA GLY A 57 1.43 9.60 -18.55
C GLY A 57 2.94 9.55 -18.26
N GLU A 58 3.48 10.66 -17.80
CA GLU A 58 4.93 10.84 -17.61
C GLU A 58 5.40 10.40 -16.22
N ILE A 59 6.55 9.72 -16.18
CA ILE A 59 7.22 9.29 -14.95
C ILE A 59 8.58 9.97 -14.73
N ASP A 60 9.22 10.47 -15.80
CA ASP A 60 10.48 11.19 -15.73
C ASP A 60 10.24 12.63 -15.30
N LEU A 61 10.81 12.98 -14.13
CA LEU A 61 10.70 14.34 -13.60
C LEU A 61 11.35 15.41 -14.50
N ASN A 62 12.29 15.05 -15.38
CA ASN A 62 12.91 16.01 -16.29
C ASN A 62 11.95 16.45 -17.41
N GLU A 63 10.95 15.62 -17.71
CA GLU A 63 9.92 15.87 -18.71
C GLU A 63 8.64 16.45 -18.09
N ILE A 64 8.58 16.56 -16.76
CA ILE A 64 7.46 17.15 -16.02
C ILE A 64 7.78 18.60 -15.65
N GLU A 65 7.04 19.53 -16.25
CA GLU A 65 7.12 20.94 -15.89
C GLU A 65 6.46 21.21 -14.52
N ILE A 66 7.23 21.75 -13.58
CA ILE A 66 6.73 22.15 -12.26
C ILE A 66 6.47 23.66 -12.26
N LEU A 67 5.18 24.03 -12.27
CA LEU A 67 4.74 25.44 -12.24
C LEU A 67 4.65 26.04 -10.84
N GLY A 68 4.66 25.19 -9.81
CA GLY A 68 4.53 25.58 -8.40
C GLY A 68 5.86 25.64 -7.67
N GLU A 69 5.80 25.40 -6.36
CA GLU A 69 7.00 25.35 -5.53
C GLU A 69 7.92 24.17 -5.91
N GLY A 70 9.23 24.36 -5.74
CA GLY A 70 10.24 23.37 -6.07
C GLY A 70 10.19 22.10 -5.22
N LEU A 71 10.61 20.97 -5.80
CA LEU A 71 10.55 19.64 -5.16
C LEU A 71 11.58 19.45 -4.04
N LYS A 72 12.76 20.08 -4.15
CA LYS A 72 13.85 19.89 -3.17
C LYS A 72 13.50 20.55 -1.84
N GLU A 73 12.96 21.75 -1.91
CA GLU A 73 12.55 22.57 -0.78
C GLU A 73 11.36 21.93 -0.05
N ASN A 74 10.48 21.26 -0.80
CA ASN A 74 9.25 20.62 -0.31
C ASN A 74 9.37 19.12 -0.05
N SER A 75 10.57 18.57 0.02
CA SER A 75 10.76 17.15 0.32
C SER A 75 10.18 16.80 1.69
N ILE A 76 9.31 15.79 1.73
CA ILE A 76 8.69 15.28 2.95
C ILE A 76 9.72 14.38 3.65
N LYS A 77 10.51 15.01 4.51
CA LYS A 77 11.39 14.31 5.45
C LYS A 77 10.54 13.36 6.30
N ASP A 78 11.10 12.22 6.69
CA ASP A 78 10.51 11.24 7.63
C ASP A 78 9.26 10.45 7.18
N PHE A 79 8.87 10.51 5.91
CA PHE A 79 7.73 9.74 5.41
C PHE A 79 7.97 8.22 5.58
N LYS A 80 7.20 7.58 6.45
CA LYS A 80 7.33 6.14 6.74
C LYS A 80 6.67 5.33 5.64
N LEU A 81 7.46 4.55 4.94
CA LEU A 81 6.95 3.64 3.93
C LEU A 81 6.52 2.31 4.56
N PRO A 82 5.53 1.62 3.99
CA PRO A 82 5.08 0.36 4.54
C PRO A 82 6.25 -0.63 4.56
N PRO A 83 6.31 -1.52 5.56
CA PRO A 83 7.42 -2.46 5.75
C PRO A 83 7.60 -3.47 4.60
N SER A 84 6.79 -3.40 3.54
CA SER A 84 6.78 -4.29 2.37
C SER A 84 7.81 -3.93 1.29
N LYS A 85 8.63 -2.88 1.51
CA LYS A 85 9.68 -2.43 0.55
C LYS A 85 10.59 -3.52 0.00
N VAL A 86 10.73 -4.66 0.68
CA VAL A 86 11.67 -5.71 0.32
C VAL A 86 11.21 -6.57 -0.88
N PHE A 87 9.95 -6.43 -1.33
CA PHE A 87 9.44 -7.24 -2.44
C PHE A 87 9.77 -6.71 -3.84
N MET A 88 10.22 -5.47 -3.99
CA MET A 88 10.39 -4.85 -5.32
C MET A 88 11.77 -5.12 -5.95
N ASN A 89 12.79 -5.40 -5.14
CA ASN A 89 14.18 -5.62 -5.58
C ASN A 89 14.68 -7.07 -5.43
N LEU A 90 13.79 -8.06 -5.41
CA LEU A 90 14.21 -9.45 -5.27
C LEU A 90 14.92 -9.92 -6.56
N PRO A 91 16.21 -10.32 -6.50
CA PRO A 91 16.95 -10.73 -7.69
C PRO A 91 16.26 -11.90 -8.41
N SER A 92 16.30 -11.86 -9.74
CA SER A 92 15.77 -12.92 -10.60
C SER A 92 16.45 -14.26 -10.29
N GLY A 93 15.66 -15.34 -10.20
CA GLY A 93 16.16 -16.69 -9.91
C GLY A 93 15.22 -17.50 -8.99
N PRO A 94 15.72 -18.59 -8.38
CA PRO A 94 14.93 -19.49 -7.53
C PRO A 94 14.33 -18.81 -6.29
N ILE A 95 14.90 -17.69 -5.85
CA ILE A 95 14.40 -16.90 -4.71
C ILE A 95 13.04 -16.24 -5.01
N LYS A 96 12.79 -15.83 -6.26
CA LYS A 96 11.48 -15.31 -6.71
C LYS A 96 10.39 -16.40 -6.69
N ILE A 97 10.78 -17.65 -6.98
CA ILE A 97 9.92 -18.83 -6.90
C ILE A 97 9.60 -19.15 -5.44
N LEU A 98 10.59 -19.12 -4.55
CA LEU A 98 10.39 -19.34 -3.11
C LEU A 98 9.52 -18.24 -2.47
N ALA A 99 9.68 -16.99 -2.91
CA ALA A 99 8.86 -15.87 -2.46
C ALA A 99 7.39 -15.97 -2.88
N ARG A 100 7.06 -16.67 -3.98
CA ARG A 100 5.68 -16.95 -4.40
C ARG A 100 4.93 -17.88 -3.44
N PHE A 101 5.65 -18.72 -2.68
CA PHE A 101 5.05 -19.57 -1.65
C PHE A 101 4.73 -18.81 -0.35
N LYS A 102 5.07 -17.51 -0.25
CA LYS A 102 4.74 -16.69 0.92
C LYS A 102 3.25 -16.36 0.94
N LYS A 103 2.57 -16.83 1.99
CA LYS A 103 1.17 -16.52 2.28
C LYS A 103 1.07 -15.17 3.02
N PHE A 104 1.44 -14.09 2.34
CA PHE A 104 1.05 -12.75 2.79
C PHE A 104 -0.45 -12.57 2.56
N GLY A 105 -1.18 -12.11 3.57
CA GLY A 105 -2.61 -11.88 3.45
C GLY A 105 -3.25 -11.39 4.73
N PRO A 106 -4.49 -10.90 4.63
CA PRO A 106 -5.23 -10.38 5.75
C PRO A 106 -5.68 -11.50 6.69
N TYR A 107 -5.71 -11.20 7.99
CA TYR A 107 -6.35 -12.02 9.01
C TYR A 107 -7.09 -11.12 10.00
N ILE A 108 -8.12 -11.66 10.64
CA ILE A 108 -8.88 -10.92 11.65
C ILE A 108 -8.32 -11.25 13.03
N ASN A 109 -7.90 -10.22 13.75
CA ASN A 109 -7.61 -10.27 15.18
C ASN A 109 -8.94 -10.22 15.95
N GLU A 110 -9.35 -11.37 16.49
CA GLU A 110 -10.63 -11.50 17.20
C GLU A 110 -10.69 -10.68 18.49
N ARG A 111 -9.55 -10.28 19.07
CA ARG A 111 -9.53 -9.40 20.26
C ARG A 111 -9.93 -7.97 19.94
N LEU A 112 -9.62 -7.49 18.73
CA LEU A 112 -9.94 -6.14 18.27
C LEU A 112 -11.29 -6.09 17.52
N CYS A 113 -11.69 -7.21 16.90
CA CYS A 113 -12.88 -7.27 16.06
C CYS A 113 -14.17 -7.00 16.86
N LYS A 114 -14.89 -5.93 16.50
CA LYS A 114 -16.22 -5.61 17.07
C LYS A 114 -17.39 -6.27 16.33
N LYS A 115 -17.11 -7.20 15.41
CA LYS A 115 -18.11 -7.94 14.62
C LYS A 115 -19.11 -7.06 13.86
N CYS A 116 -18.71 -5.84 13.47
CA CYS A 116 -19.54 -4.87 12.73
C CYS A 116 -19.88 -5.28 11.29
N ARG A 117 -19.24 -6.33 10.76
CA ARG A 117 -19.48 -6.90 9.42
C ARG A 117 -19.17 -6.02 8.20
N ILE A 118 -18.65 -4.80 8.37
CA ILE A 118 -18.22 -3.93 7.25
C ILE A 118 -17.27 -4.66 6.27
N CYS A 119 -16.32 -5.44 6.78
CA CYS A 119 -15.40 -6.21 5.93
C CYS A 119 -16.09 -7.33 5.14
N VAL A 120 -17.23 -7.86 5.63
CA VAL A 120 -18.04 -8.85 4.90
C VAL A 120 -18.70 -8.17 3.71
N GLU A 121 -19.31 -7.00 3.93
CA GLU A 121 -19.97 -6.21 2.89
C GLU A 121 -18.99 -5.71 1.82
N SER A 122 -17.77 -5.35 2.22
CA SER A 122 -16.73 -4.88 1.30
C SER A 122 -16.03 -5.99 0.51
N CYS A 123 -16.31 -7.28 0.78
CA CYS A 123 -15.56 -8.38 0.19
C CYS A 123 -16.10 -8.73 -1.19
N PRO A 124 -15.37 -8.48 -2.30
CA PRO A 124 -15.89 -8.70 -3.65
C PRO A 124 -16.06 -10.17 -4.04
N VAL A 125 -15.62 -11.09 -3.17
CA VAL A 125 -15.61 -12.53 -3.40
C VAL A 125 -16.18 -13.29 -2.20
N ASP A 126 -16.94 -12.65 -1.31
CA ASP A 126 -17.54 -13.22 -0.08
C ASP A 126 -16.63 -14.23 0.65
N ALA A 127 -15.37 -13.86 0.84
CA ALA A 127 -14.39 -14.72 1.48
C ALA A 127 -14.40 -14.59 3.01
N ILE A 128 -15.30 -13.80 3.60
CA ILE A 128 -15.26 -13.42 5.01
C ILE A 128 -16.53 -13.88 5.71
N THR A 129 -16.36 -14.53 6.87
CA THR A 129 -17.45 -14.97 7.73
C THR A 129 -17.27 -14.36 9.10
N VAL A 130 -18.31 -13.66 9.58
CA VAL A 130 -18.39 -13.12 10.93
C VAL A 130 -19.66 -13.65 11.58
N THR A 131 -19.52 -14.30 12.73
CA THR A 131 -20.59 -14.79 13.61
C THR A 131 -20.32 -14.32 15.03
N ASP A 132 -21.25 -14.57 15.97
CA ASP A 132 -21.07 -14.23 17.38
C ASP A 132 -19.85 -14.89 18.00
N THR A 133 -19.47 -16.07 17.51
CA THR A 133 -18.35 -16.85 18.06
C THR A 133 -17.08 -16.77 17.24
N LYS A 134 -17.12 -16.32 15.98
CA LYS A 134 -15.96 -16.40 15.09
C LYS A 134 -15.91 -15.32 14.02
N SER A 135 -14.73 -14.77 13.77
CA SER A 135 -14.44 -13.89 12.63
C SER A 135 -13.28 -14.44 11.80
N VAL A 136 -13.52 -14.86 10.56
CA VAL A 136 -12.53 -15.57 9.73
C VAL A 136 -12.54 -15.17 8.26
N ILE A 137 -11.34 -15.13 7.66
CA ILE A 137 -11.14 -14.97 6.22
C ILE A 137 -10.80 -16.33 5.61
N GLY A 138 -11.66 -16.81 4.72
CA GLY A 138 -11.50 -18.01 3.91
C GLY A 138 -10.37 -17.86 2.90
N ARG A 139 -9.16 -18.31 3.28
CA ARG A 139 -7.93 -18.11 2.50
C ARG A 139 -7.93 -18.72 1.09
N ARG A 140 -8.78 -19.72 0.82
CA ARG A 140 -8.92 -20.32 -0.52
C ARG A 140 -9.72 -19.42 -1.48
N LYS A 141 -10.72 -18.70 -0.96
CA LYS A 141 -11.58 -17.80 -1.74
C LYS A 141 -11.01 -16.38 -1.81
N CYS A 142 -10.25 -15.97 -0.80
CA CYS A 142 -9.66 -14.63 -0.72
C CYS A 142 -8.65 -14.37 -1.86
N ILE A 143 -8.95 -13.35 -2.67
CA ILE A 143 -8.09 -12.87 -3.76
C ILE A 143 -7.01 -11.87 -3.30
N ARG A 144 -6.96 -11.56 -2.00
CA ARG A 144 -5.97 -10.65 -1.38
C ARG A 144 -6.00 -9.23 -1.94
N CYS A 145 -7.19 -8.70 -2.24
CA CYS A 145 -7.39 -7.32 -2.66
C CYS A 145 -7.16 -6.28 -1.54
N MET A 146 -7.06 -6.71 -0.29
CA MET A 146 -6.87 -5.87 0.90
C MET A 146 -8.02 -4.92 1.25
N CYS A 147 -9.16 -4.91 0.54
CA CYS A 147 -10.32 -4.07 0.89
C CYS A 147 -10.75 -4.22 2.36
N CYS A 148 -10.78 -5.46 2.89
CA CYS A 148 -11.14 -5.71 4.29
C CYS A 148 -10.18 -5.06 5.31
N HIS A 149 -8.91 -4.87 4.94
CA HIS A 149 -7.93 -4.17 5.76
C HIS A 149 -8.18 -2.67 5.73
N GLU A 150 -8.45 -2.13 4.54
CA GLU A 150 -8.70 -0.70 4.34
C GLU A 150 -10.00 -0.22 4.97
N VAL A 151 -11.04 -1.04 5.06
CA VAL A 151 -12.35 -0.59 5.58
C VAL A 151 -12.54 -0.86 7.08
N CYS A 152 -11.59 -1.51 7.76
CA CYS A 152 -11.80 -1.90 9.16
C CYS A 152 -11.56 -0.72 10.11
N PRO A 153 -12.59 -0.13 10.75
CA PRO A 153 -12.40 1.05 11.60
C PRO A 153 -11.76 0.74 12.96
N TYR A 154 -11.59 -0.55 13.27
CA TYR A 154 -11.04 -1.02 14.54
C TYR A 154 -9.61 -1.57 14.40
N ASN A 155 -9.00 -1.44 13.22
CA ASN A 155 -7.70 -2.02 12.89
C ASN A 155 -7.60 -3.52 13.24
N ALA A 156 -8.74 -4.22 13.18
CA ALA A 156 -8.85 -5.63 13.55
C ALA A 156 -8.44 -6.56 12.41
N VAL A 157 -8.27 -6.04 11.19
CA VAL A 157 -7.74 -6.80 10.07
C VAL A 157 -6.26 -6.46 9.96
N GLU A 158 -5.40 -7.44 10.21
CA GLU A 158 -3.94 -7.28 10.20
C GLU A 158 -3.33 -8.07 9.04
N LEU A 159 -2.12 -7.71 8.62
CA LEU A 159 -1.39 -8.39 7.55
C LEU A 159 -0.33 -9.33 8.14
N LYS A 160 -0.59 -10.64 8.14
CA LYS A 160 0.37 -11.61 8.70
C LYS A 160 1.45 -11.94 7.69
N ARG A 161 2.71 -11.79 8.12
CA ARG A 161 3.88 -12.35 7.44
C ARG A 161 4.29 -13.66 8.10
N ASN A 162 4.79 -14.59 7.29
CA ASN A 162 5.42 -15.81 7.79
C ASN A 162 6.63 -15.45 8.67
N ILE A 163 6.97 -16.27 9.67
CA ILE A 163 8.09 -16.01 10.59
C ILE A 163 9.42 -15.79 9.84
N LEU A 164 9.69 -16.58 8.80
CA LEU A 164 10.84 -16.39 7.92
C LEU A 164 10.85 -15.00 7.25
N ALA A 165 9.69 -14.49 6.81
CA ALA A 165 9.61 -13.16 6.21
C ALA A 165 9.88 -12.05 7.25
N ARG A 166 9.46 -12.23 8.51
CA ARG A 166 9.78 -11.30 9.61
C ARG A 166 11.27 -11.27 9.95
N ILE A 167 11.94 -12.43 9.97
CA ILE A 167 13.35 -12.55 10.35
C ILE A 167 14.29 -11.99 9.28
N PHE A 168 13.99 -12.26 8.01
CA PHE A 168 14.86 -11.85 6.91
C PHE A 168 14.48 -10.48 6.31
N GLY A 169 13.55 -9.75 6.94
CA GLY A 169 13.02 -8.49 6.43
C GLY A 169 12.25 -8.62 5.11
N LEU A 170 11.92 -9.84 4.67
CA LEU A 170 11.30 -10.13 3.37
C LEU A 170 9.76 -10.11 3.37
#